data_AF-A0A9E7I5U4-F1
#
_entry.id   AF-A0A9E7I5U4-F1
#
_cell.length_a   1.000
_cell.length_b   1.000
_cell.length_c   1.000
_cell.angle_alpha   90.00
_cell.angle_beta   90.00
_cell.angle_gamma   90.00
#
_symmetry.space_group_name_H-M   'P 1'
#
loop_
_entity.id
_entity.type
_entity.pdbx_description
1 polymer ?
#
loop_
_entity_poly.entity_id
_entity_poly.type
_entity_poly.pdbx_seq_one_letter_code
_entity_poly.pdbx_strand_id
1 'polypeptide(L)' 'MAGGWPRCPSCNGTGRVACLCSRWSDGDIGCRSCAGSGMMLCRSCGGSGSGRPLPIQVPMRSGRSP' A
#
# COMPACT_ATOMS: atom_id res chain seq x y z
N MET A 1 4.69 16.82 17.90
CA MET A 1 4.84 16.79 16.43
C MET A 1 3.90 15.75 15.84
N ALA A 2 2.68 16.11 15.46
CA ALA A 2 1.76 15.21 14.77
C ALA A 2 1.75 15.55 13.26
N GLY A 3 2.88 15.32 12.59
CA GLY A 3 3.07 15.65 11.17
C GLY A 3 3.63 14.48 10.36
N GLY A 4 3.37 13.25 10.81
CA GLY A 4 3.76 12.05 10.07
C GLY A 4 2.89 11.87 8.84
N TRP A 5 3.50 11.41 7.74
CA TRP A 5 2.76 11.02 6.54
C TRP A 5 1.66 10.01 6.93
N PRO A 6 0.48 10.05 6.27
CA PRO A 6 -0.60 9.14 6.60
C PRO A 6 -0.11 7.69 6.51
N ARG A 7 -0.62 6.80 7.37
CA ARG A 7 -0.27 5.38 7.31
C ARG A 7 -0.70 4.82 5.96
N CYS A 8 0.10 3.92 5.38
CA CYS A 8 -0.30 3.23 4.17
C CYS A 8 -1.52 2.35 4.49
N PRO A 9 -2.69 2.55 3.85
CA PRO A 9 -3.90 1.80 4.15
C PRO A 9 -3.75 0.31 3.83
N SER A 10 -2.90 -0.04 2.85
CA SER A 10 -2.70 -1.43 2.42
C SER A 10 -1.90 -2.29 3.39
N CYS A 11 -1.04 -1.70 4.21
CA CYS A 11 -0.24 -2.41 5.22
C CYS A 11 -0.42 -1.87 6.64
N ASN A 12 -1.36 -0.94 6.82
CA ASN A 12 -1.63 -0.25 8.08
C ASN A 12 -0.37 0.29 8.81
N GLY A 13 0.62 0.77 8.05
CA GLY A 13 1.85 1.32 8.63
C GLY A 13 3.02 0.35 8.82
N THR A 14 2.85 -0.95 8.61
CA THR A 14 3.92 -1.93 8.87
C THR A 14 4.97 -2.02 7.76
N GLY A 15 4.63 -1.53 6.55
CA GLY A 15 5.48 -1.64 5.37
C GLY A 15 5.53 -3.04 4.76
N ARG A 16 4.92 -4.04 5.39
CA ARG A 16 4.93 -5.44 4.94
C ARG A 16 3.52 -6.00 4.91
N VAL A 17 3.28 -6.95 4.02
CA VAL A 17 1.99 -7.65 3.92
C VAL A 17 2.25 -9.14 3.83
N ALA A 18 1.24 -9.94 4.20
CA ALA A 18 1.28 -11.38 3.99
C ALA A 18 1.57 -11.69 2.51
N CYS A 19 2.33 -12.75 2.26
CA CYS A 19 2.62 -13.17 0.92
C CYS A 19 1.33 -13.42 0.13
N LEU A 20 1.29 -12.91 -1.11
CA LEU A 20 0.16 -13.13 -2.00
C LEU A 20 -0.09 -14.62 -2.28
N CYS A 21 0.97 -15.42 -2.28
CA CYS A 21 0.96 -16.86 -2.46
C CYS A 21 0.16 -17.60 -1.39
N SER A 22 0.23 -17.15 -0.13
CA SER A 22 -0.43 -17.80 1.00
C SER A 22 -1.94 -17.79 0.87
N ARG A 23 -2.48 -16.93 -0.01
CA ARG A 23 -3.90 -16.84 -0.32
C ARG A 23 -4.37 -17.93 -1.29
N TRP A 24 -3.46 -18.49 -2.07
CA TRP A 24 -3.78 -19.46 -3.15
C TRP A 24 -3.02 -20.78 -3.00
N SER A 25 -2.12 -20.87 -2.03
CA SER A 25 -1.29 -22.03 -1.77
C SER A 25 -1.85 -22.73 -0.55
N ASP A 26 -2.10 -24.03 -0.68
CA ASP A 26 -2.74 -24.89 0.33
C ASP A 26 -1.85 -25.21 1.54
N GLY A 27 -0.79 -24.42 1.78
CA GLY A 27 0.10 -24.58 2.93
C GLY A 27 1.59 -24.64 2.58
N ASP A 28 1.96 -24.67 1.30
CA ASP A 28 3.37 -24.61 0.90
C ASP A 28 3.91 -23.18 1.06
N ILE A 29 4.48 -22.90 2.23
CA ILE A 29 5.22 -21.66 2.52
C ILE A 29 6.51 -21.68 1.68
N GLY A 30 6.42 -21.29 0.40
CA GLY A 30 7.54 -21.54 -0.51
C GLY A 30 7.46 -20.86 -1.87
N CYS A 31 6.69 -19.78 -2.00
CA CYS A 31 6.60 -19.10 -3.27
C CYS A 31 7.89 -18.34 -3.62
N ARG A 32 8.24 -18.29 -4.90
CA ARG A 32 9.39 -17.51 -5.37
C ARG A 32 9.22 -16.00 -5.12
N SER A 33 7.99 -15.50 -5.12
CA SER A 33 7.67 -14.08 -4.89
C SER A 33 8.00 -13.58 -3.49
N CYS A 34 8.13 -14.49 -2.53
CA CYS A 34 8.31 -14.24 -1.11
C CYS A 34 9.54 -14.95 -0.55
N ALA A 35 10.27 -15.71 -1.38
CA ALA A 35 11.41 -16.55 -1.03
C ALA A 35 11.17 -17.42 0.22
N GLY A 36 9.94 -17.94 0.39
CA GLY A 36 9.56 -18.75 1.55
C GLY A 36 9.44 -17.99 2.89
N SER A 37 9.61 -16.66 2.93
CA SER A 37 9.52 -15.88 4.17
C SER A 37 8.08 -15.63 4.66
N GLY A 38 7.07 -15.93 3.83
CA GLY A 38 5.66 -15.66 4.12
C GLY A 38 5.26 -14.18 4.14
N MET A 39 6.21 -13.25 4.00
CA MET A 39 5.97 -11.81 3.99
C MET A 39 6.60 -11.13 2.78
N MET A 40 5.88 -10.21 2.17
CA MET A 40 6.40 -9.37 1.09
C MET A 40 6.32 -7.89 1.47
N LEU A 41 7.13 -7.06 0.81
CA LEU A 41 7.03 -5.62 0.93
C LEU A 41 5.67 -5.15 0.45
N CYS A 42 5.09 -4.18 1.17
CA CYS A 42 3.85 -3.56 0.74
C CYS A 42 4.10 -2.80 -0.56
N ARG A 43 3.53 -3.28 -1.67
CA ARG A 43 3.69 -2.68 -3.00
C ARG A 43 3.10 -1.26 -3.08
N SER A 44 2.08 -0.96 -2.28
CA SER A 44 1.43 0.35 -2.27
C SER A 44 2.30 1.46 -1.67
N CYS A 45 3.14 1.15 -0.68
CA CYS A 45 4.06 2.12 -0.07
C CYS A 45 5.54 1.82 -0.29
N GLY A 46 5.87 0.77 -1.06
CA GLY A 46 7.24 0.33 -1.31
C GLY A 46 8.02 -0.08 -0.06
N GLY A 47 7.34 -0.52 1.01
CA GLY A 47 8.02 -0.86 2.28
C GLY A 47 8.10 0.26 3.31
N SER A 48 7.75 1.49 2.97
CA SER A 48 7.91 2.63 3.90
C SER A 48 6.90 2.66 5.06
N GLY A 49 5.78 1.93 4.96
CA GLY A 49 4.66 2.04 5.90
C GLY A 49 3.85 3.34 5.76
N SER A 50 4.31 4.28 4.94
CA SER A 50 3.71 5.60 4.78
C SER A 50 3.00 5.71 3.44
N GLY A 51 1.75 6.17 3.45
CA GLY A 51 1.05 6.63 2.25
C GLY A 51 1.69 7.92 1.75
N ARG A 52 2.02 7.97 0.45
CA ARG A 52 2.46 9.22 -0.21
C ARG A 52 1.22 9.91 -0.76
N PRO A 53 0.82 11.09 -0.27
CA PRO A 53 -0.25 11.84 -0.92
C PRO A 53 0.20 12.21 -2.34
N LEU A 54 -0.61 11.84 -3.33
CA LEU A 54 -0.43 12.25 -4.72
C LEU A 54 -1.23 13.54 -4.91
N PRO A 55 -0.59 14.71 -5.07
CA PRO A 55 -1.32 15.95 -5.33
C PRO A 55 -1.94 15.87 -6.72
N ILE A 56 -3.27 15.99 -6.77
CA ILE A 56 -4.06 16.09 -8.00
C ILE A 56 -4.62 17.51 -8.06
N GLN A 57 -4.47 18.17 -9.21
CA GLN A 57 -5.17 19.43 -9.46
C GLN A 57 -6.53 19.11 -10.08
N VAL A 58 -7.61 19.40 -9.35
CA VAL A 58 -8.98 19.25 -9.85
C VAL A 58 -9.42 20.59 -10.46
N PRO A 59 -9.59 20.71 -11.79
CA PRO A 59 -10.08 21.95 -12.38
C PRO A 59 -11.55 22.15 -11.99
N MET A 60 -11.83 23.11 -11.11
CA MET A 60 -13.20 23.49 -10.76
C MET A 60 -13.81 24.30 -11.91
N ARG A 61 -14.74 23.69 -12.65
CA ARG A 61 -15.56 24.41 -13.63
C ARG A 61 -16.69 25.08 -12.86
N SER A 62 -16.56 26.37 -12.56
CA SER A 62 -17.66 27.17 -12.01
C SER A 62 -18.71 27.38 -13.11
N GLY A 63 -19.61 26.40 -13.26
CA GLY A 63 -20.72 26.45 -14.21
C GLY A 63 -21.91 27.27 -13.70
N ARG A 64 -21.68 28.44 -13.09
CA ARG A 64 -22.77 29.37 -12.77
C ARG A 64 -22.67 30.57 -13.69
N SER A 65 -23.25 30.42 -14.89
CA SER A 65 -23.62 31.56 -15.72
C SER A 65 -24.69 32.40 -14.99
N PRO A 66 -24.66 33.74 -15.11
CA PRO A 66 -25.58 34.66 -14.43
C PRO A 66 -27.03 34.51 -14.89
#